data_AF-A0A0G1SEV7-F1
#
_entry.id   AF-A0A0G1SEV7-F1
#
_cell.length_a   1.000
_cell.length_b   1.000
_cell.length_c   1.000
_cell.angle_alpha   90.00
_cell.angle_beta   90.00
_cell.angle_gamma   90.00
#
_symmetry.space_group_name_H-M   'P 1'
#
loop_
_entity.id
_entity.type
_entity.pdbx_description
1 polymer ?
#
loop_
_entity_poly.entity_id
_entity_poly.type
_entity_poly.pdbx_seq_one_letter_code
_entity_poly.pdbx_strand_id
1 'polypeptide(L)'
;MKKFEEQKFNIPPLKGISAKTTEEHLKLYAGYVKNANLILEKIPEYGGYAKEDTFAPYVVSEIQRRFGFEFNGMRNHEVYFRSFESGSTPLVTNGPLAKTISEQWGSFENWLAEFKSIALTRGIGWAMLYYDRTSEQLLNAWVDEQHLGQLQACTPILGLDMWEHSFVFDYQPSGKKQYVEDYFANLNWEVIENNFSQATK
;
A
#
# COMPACT_ATOMS: atom_id res chain seq x y z
N MET A 1 1.70 -9.13 -23.12
CA MET A 1 2.01 -8.13 -22.07
C MET A 1 2.98 -8.75 -21.08
N LYS A 2 3.87 -7.96 -20.48
CA LYS A 2 4.72 -8.46 -19.39
C LYS A 2 3.83 -8.77 -18.18
N LYS A 3 3.96 -9.96 -17.60
CA LYS A 3 3.23 -10.33 -16.37
C LYS A 3 3.84 -9.62 -15.16
N PHE A 4 3.01 -9.29 -14.19
CA PHE A 4 3.47 -8.87 -12.87
C PHE A 4 4.02 -10.08 -12.12
N GLU A 5 5.13 -9.89 -11.43
CA GLU A 5 5.81 -10.93 -10.66
C GLU A 5 5.55 -10.70 -9.18
N GLU A 6 5.23 -11.77 -8.46
CA GLU A 6 5.06 -11.72 -7.01
C GLU A 6 6.41 -11.47 -6.35
N GLN A 7 6.51 -10.40 -5.58
CA GLN A 7 7.71 -10.07 -4.82
C GLN A 7 7.81 -10.95 -3.58
N LYS A 8 9.04 -11.25 -3.17
CA LYS A 8 9.33 -11.96 -1.92
C LYS A 8 9.94 -10.98 -0.94
N PHE A 9 9.44 -10.97 0.28
CA PHE A 9 9.86 -10.06 1.34
C PHE A 9 10.50 -10.86 2.47
N ASN A 10 11.62 -10.37 2.98
CA ASN A 10 12.25 -10.95 4.17
C ASN A 10 11.78 -10.22 5.44
N ILE A 11 10.66 -10.66 6.00
CA ILE A 11 10.02 -10.03 7.16
C ILE A 11 10.37 -10.83 8.44
N PRO A 12 11.19 -10.28 9.36
CA PRO A 12 11.45 -10.93 10.65
C PRO A 12 10.20 -10.87 11.56
N PRO A 13 10.21 -11.58 12.71
CA PRO A 13 9.12 -11.49 13.67
C PRO A 13 8.84 -10.05 14.09
N LEU A 14 7.56 -9.64 14.00
CA LEU A 14 7.12 -8.29 14.30
C LEU A 14 6.58 -8.22 15.73
N LYS A 15 6.84 -7.10 16.40
CA LYS A 15 6.23 -6.81 17.71
C LYS A 15 4.74 -6.54 17.51
N GLY A 16 3.88 -7.28 18.21
CA GLY A 16 2.44 -7.04 18.20
C GLY A 16 1.69 -7.49 16.93
N ILE A 17 2.37 -7.77 15.83
CA ILE A 17 1.76 -8.33 14.61
C ILE A 17 2.25 -9.77 14.50
N SER A 18 1.36 -10.75 14.65
CA SER A 18 1.77 -12.15 14.71
C SER A 18 2.24 -12.67 13.35
N ALA A 19 3.09 -13.70 13.39
CA ALA A 19 3.51 -14.41 12.19
C ALA A 19 2.30 -14.95 11.39
N LYS A 20 1.20 -15.27 12.06
CA LYS A 20 -0.02 -15.76 11.41
C LYS A 20 -0.70 -14.65 10.60
N THR A 21 -0.81 -13.45 11.17
CA THR A 21 -1.31 -12.26 10.46
C THR A 21 -0.46 -11.98 9.23
N THR A 22 0.87 -11.94 9.38
CA THR A 22 1.79 -11.70 8.26
C THR A 22 1.66 -12.77 7.16
N GLU A 23 1.55 -14.06 7.53
CA GLU A 23 1.39 -15.18 6.60
C GLU A 23 0.09 -15.04 5.76
N GLU A 24 -1.05 -14.80 6.41
CA GLU A 24 -2.33 -14.65 5.71
C GLU A 24 -2.36 -13.37 4.86
N HIS A 25 -1.74 -12.29 5.33
CA HIS A 25 -1.66 -11.03 4.60
C HIS A 25 -0.83 -11.17 3.31
N LEU A 26 0.28 -11.92 3.36
CA LEU A 26 1.08 -12.25 2.16
C LEU A 26 0.32 -13.12 1.15
N LYS A 27 -0.58 -14.02 1.60
CA LYS A 27 -1.45 -14.80 0.69
C LYS A 27 -2.44 -13.90 -0.04
N LEU A 28 -3.02 -12.91 0.65
CA LEU A 28 -3.89 -11.92 0.02
C LEU A 28 -3.13 -11.11 -1.03
N TYR A 29 -1.90 -10.68 -0.72
CA TYR A 29 -1.00 -10.05 -1.69
C TYR A 29 -0.75 -10.91 -2.94
N ALA A 30 -0.39 -12.17 -2.77
CA ALA A 30 -0.21 -13.10 -3.89
C ALA A 30 -1.49 -13.24 -4.75
N GLY A 31 -2.67 -13.17 -4.11
CA GLY A 31 -3.96 -13.10 -4.77
C GLY A 31 -4.09 -11.89 -5.70
N TYR A 32 -3.74 -10.69 -5.24
CA TYR A 32 -3.77 -9.47 -6.07
C TYR A 32 -2.86 -9.57 -7.30
N VAL A 33 -1.63 -10.08 -7.14
CA VAL A 33 -0.69 -10.30 -8.26
C VAL A 33 -1.29 -11.27 -9.29
N LYS A 34 -1.82 -12.40 -8.82
CA LYS A 34 -2.45 -13.41 -9.67
C LYS A 34 -3.64 -12.83 -10.43
N ASN A 35 -4.53 -12.12 -9.75
CA ASN A 35 -5.77 -11.60 -10.34
C ASN A 35 -5.51 -10.43 -11.28
N ALA A 36 -4.56 -9.55 -10.99
CA ALA A 36 -4.15 -8.48 -11.91
C ALA A 36 -3.66 -9.07 -13.24
N ASN A 37 -2.84 -10.13 -13.19
CA ASN A 37 -2.40 -10.86 -14.39
C ASN A 37 -3.56 -11.56 -15.11
N LEU A 38 -4.46 -12.21 -14.37
CA LEU A 38 -5.61 -12.90 -14.93
C LEU A 38 -6.52 -11.92 -15.70
N ILE A 39 -6.77 -10.73 -15.15
CA ILE A 39 -7.56 -9.70 -15.82
C ILE A 39 -6.91 -9.29 -17.15
N LEU A 40 -5.60 -9.03 -17.15
CA LEU A 40 -4.85 -8.66 -18.36
C LEU A 40 -4.84 -9.77 -19.43
N GLU A 41 -4.93 -11.03 -19.01
CA GLU A 41 -5.09 -12.19 -19.90
C GLU A 41 -6.52 -12.28 -20.47
N LYS A 42 -7.54 -12.04 -19.64
CA LYS A 42 -8.95 -12.17 -20.03
C LYS A 42 -9.47 -11.02 -20.89
N ILE A 43 -8.95 -9.80 -20.76
CA ILE A 43 -9.34 -8.67 -21.61
C ILE A 43 -9.25 -8.98 -23.12
N PRO A 44 -8.09 -9.41 -23.67
CA PRO A 44 -8.00 -9.74 -25.09
C PRO A 44 -8.77 -11.01 -25.47
N GLU A 45 -8.88 -11.99 -24.56
CA GLU A 45 -9.67 -13.21 -24.79
C GLU A 45 -11.14 -12.87 -25.05
N TYR A 46 -11.79 -12.15 -24.14
CA TYR A 46 -13.18 -11.73 -24.32
C TYR A 46 -13.35 -10.68 -25.42
N GLY A 47 -12.36 -9.82 -25.63
CA GLY A 47 -12.34 -8.90 -26.77
C GLY A 47 -12.40 -9.63 -28.13
N GLY A 48 -11.86 -10.84 -28.20
CA GLY A 48 -11.91 -11.69 -29.40
C GLY A 48 -13.32 -12.19 -29.75
N TYR A 49 -14.22 -12.30 -28.77
CA TYR A 49 -15.59 -12.79 -28.97
C TYR A 49 -16.60 -11.70 -29.33
N ALA A 50 -16.17 -10.44 -29.45
CA ALA A 50 -17.09 -9.30 -29.59
C ALA A 50 -17.96 -9.34 -30.84
N LYS A 51 -17.62 -10.14 -31.87
CA LYS A 51 -18.42 -10.29 -33.09
C LYS A 51 -19.47 -11.40 -32.96
N GLU A 52 -19.17 -12.42 -32.18
CA GLU A 52 -20.00 -13.62 -32.00
C GLU A 52 -20.88 -13.53 -30.74
N ASP A 53 -20.47 -12.76 -29.74
CA ASP A 53 -21.17 -12.56 -28.47
C ASP A 53 -21.30 -11.06 -28.13
N THR A 54 -22.53 -10.56 -28.22
CA THR A 54 -22.87 -9.16 -27.90
C THR A 54 -22.71 -8.81 -26.42
N PHE A 55 -22.61 -9.80 -25.53
CA PHE A 55 -22.35 -9.60 -24.11
C PHE A 55 -20.85 -9.48 -23.80
N ALA A 56 -19.97 -9.96 -24.67
CA ALA A 56 -18.52 -9.93 -24.45
C ALA A 56 -17.95 -8.51 -24.17
N PRO A 57 -18.37 -7.43 -24.86
CA PRO A 57 -17.95 -6.07 -24.52
C PRO A 57 -18.31 -5.62 -23.09
N TYR A 58 -19.44 -6.08 -22.55
CA TYR A 58 -19.81 -5.82 -21.16
C TYR A 58 -18.86 -6.53 -20.20
N VAL A 59 -18.53 -7.80 -20.46
CA VAL A 59 -17.55 -8.54 -19.66
C VAL A 59 -16.19 -7.83 -19.65
N VAL A 60 -15.68 -7.41 -20.81
CA VAL A 60 -14.42 -6.67 -20.94
C VAL A 60 -14.47 -5.38 -20.10
N SER A 61 -15.56 -4.63 -20.18
CA SER A 61 -15.72 -3.37 -19.43
C SER A 61 -15.70 -3.59 -17.92
N GLU A 62 -16.36 -4.64 -17.43
CA GLU A 62 -16.41 -4.96 -16.00
C GLU A 62 -15.05 -5.41 -15.45
N ILE A 63 -14.34 -6.32 -16.14
CA ILE A 63 -13.03 -6.78 -15.69
C ILE A 63 -11.97 -5.66 -15.78
N GLN A 64 -12.09 -4.77 -16.77
CA GLN A 64 -11.22 -3.59 -16.88
C GLN A 64 -11.44 -2.63 -15.70
N ARG A 65 -12.68 -2.46 -15.21
CA ARG A 65 -12.94 -1.67 -14.00
C ARG A 65 -12.34 -2.32 -12.76
N ARG A 66 -12.46 -3.65 -12.64
CA ARG A 66 -11.87 -4.42 -11.53
C ARG A 66 -10.34 -4.34 -11.48
N PHE A 67 -9.69 -4.13 -12.63
CA PHE A 67 -8.23 -4.05 -12.71
C PHE A 67 -7.64 -3.03 -11.72
N GLY A 68 -8.28 -1.87 -11.53
CA GLY A 68 -7.80 -0.86 -10.59
C GLY A 68 -7.71 -1.37 -9.15
N PHE A 69 -8.68 -2.17 -8.71
CA PHE A 69 -8.66 -2.77 -7.38
C PHE A 69 -7.51 -3.77 -7.21
N GLU A 70 -7.36 -4.71 -8.15
CA GLU A 70 -6.32 -5.75 -8.06
C GLU A 70 -4.91 -5.15 -8.23
N PHE A 71 -4.74 -4.21 -9.16
CA PHE A 71 -3.46 -3.54 -9.41
C PHE A 71 -3.02 -2.72 -8.20
N ASN A 72 -3.88 -1.88 -7.64
CA ASN A 72 -3.49 -1.08 -6.49
C ASN A 72 -3.40 -1.92 -5.21
N GLY A 73 -4.20 -3.00 -5.08
CA GLY A 73 -4.02 -3.98 -4.01
C GLY A 73 -2.62 -4.56 -4.01
N MET A 74 -2.11 -4.96 -5.18
CA MET A 74 -0.72 -5.38 -5.34
C MET A 74 0.27 -4.27 -4.94
N ARG A 75 0.12 -3.04 -5.48
CA ARG A 75 1.09 -1.94 -5.23
C ARG A 75 1.11 -1.45 -3.79
N ASN A 76 -0.04 -1.33 -3.14
CA ASN A 76 -0.13 -0.91 -1.74
C ASN A 76 0.59 -1.91 -0.82
N HIS A 77 0.35 -3.21 -1.04
CA HIS A 77 1.01 -4.27 -0.27
C HIS A 77 2.51 -4.36 -0.53
N GLU A 78 2.98 -4.09 -1.75
CA GLU A 78 4.43 -4.01 -2.05
C GLU A 78 5.11 -2.94 -1.18
N VAL A 79 4.51 -1.76 -1.04
CA VAL A 79 5.07 -0.68 -0.21
C VAL A 79 4.97 -1.03 1.28
N TYR A 80 3.83 -1.60 1.71
CA TYR A 80 3.61 -2.03 3.08
C TYR A 80 4.63 -3.09 3.53
N PHE A 81 4.79 -4.19 2.79
CA PHE A 81 5.67 -5.28 3.20
C PHE A 81 7.16 -4.92 3.10
N ARG A 82 7.57 -4.15 2.08
CA ARG A 82 8.94 -3.62 2.00
C ARG A 82 9.32 -2.84 3.25
N SER A 83 8.36 -2.13 3.85
CA SER A 83 8.58 -1.33 5.05
C SER A 83 8.95 -2.16 6.30
N PHE A 84 8.89 -3.49 6.25
CA PHE A 84 9.35 -4.38 7.34
C PHE A 84 10.60 -5.20 6.98
N GLU A 85 11.13 -5.07 5.76
CA GLU A 85 12.24 -5.92 5.32
C GLU A 85 13.47 -5.74 6.20
N SER A 86 14.15 -6.84 6.53
CA SER A 86 15.36 -6.84 7.36
C SER A 86 15.17 -6.31 8.80
N GLY A 87 13.94 -6.05 9.24
CA GLY A 87 13.60 -5.62 10.59
C GLY A 87 13.64 -4.12 10.80
N SER A 88 13.23 -3.68 11.98
CA SER A 88 13.06 -2.26 12.26
C SER A 88 14.40 -1.52 12.36
N THR A 89 14.42 -0.31 11.81
CA THR A 89 15.53 0.63 11.89
C THR A 89 14.97 1.96 12.36
N PRO A 90 15.71 2.80 13.10
CA PRO A 90 15.20 4.09 13.53
C PRO A 90 15.07 5.05 12.34
N LEU A 91 14.21 6.07 12.47
CA LEU A 91 14.14 7.18 11.52
C LEU A 91 15.53 7.75 11.25
N VAL A 92 15.90 7.91 9.98
CA VAL A 92 17.15 8.57 9.57
C VAL A 92 16.97 10.07 9.77
N THR A 93 17.16 10.56 11.01
CA THR A 93 16.81 11.93 11.41
C THR A 93 17.50 13.03 10.59
N ASN A 94 18.69 12.75 10.05
CA ASN A 94 19.42 13.68 9.18
C ASN A 94 19.19 13.43 7.68
N GLY A 95 18.35 12.44 7.34
CA GLY A 95 18.03 12.02 5.98
C GLY A 95 17.10 13.02 5.26
N PRO A 96 17.12 13.02 3.91
CA PRO A 96 16.21 13.83 3.10
C PRO A 96 14.73 13.70 3.47
N LEU A 97 14.24 12.49 3.77
CA LEU A 97 12.84 12.28 4.13
C LEU A 97 12.47 13.03 5.41
N ALA A 98 13.23 12.83 6.49
CA ALA A 98 12.97 13.46 7.79
C ALA A 98 13.03 15.00 7.71
N LYS A 99 13.94 15.54 6.90
CA LYS A 99 14.04 16.98 6.63
C LYS A 99 12.81 17.51 5.89
N THR A 100 12.42 16.86 4.80
CA THR A 100 11.25 17.25 4.00
C THR A 100 9.97 17.21 4.84
N ILE A 101 9.81 16.17 5.67
CA ILE A 101 8.71 16.08 6.64
C ILE A 101 8.74 17.26 7.61
N SER A 102 9.90 17.56 8.19
CA SER A 102 10.01 18.65 9.18
C SER A 102 9.79 20.02 8.55
N GLU A 103 10.18 20.22 7.30
CA GLU A 103 9.92 21.46 6.55
C GLU A 103 8.43 21.66 6.29
N GLN A 104 7.70 20.59 5.93
CA GLN A 104 6.27 20.66 5.59
C GLN A 104 5.34 20.67 6.81
N TRP A 105 5.64 19.91 7.86
CA TRP A 105 4.78 19.76 9.05
C TRP A 105 5.37 20.43 10.32
N GLY A 106 6.54 21.05 10.22
CA GLY A 106 7.26 21.65 11.35
C GLY A 106 8.05 20.65 12.20
N SER A 107 7.61 19.39 12.29
CA SER A 107 8.35 18.29 12.90
C SER A 107 7.84 16.93 12.43
N PHE A 108 8.65 15.89 12.66
CA PHE A 108 8.21 14.51 12.41
C PHE A 108 7.04 14.10 13.30
N GLU A 109 7.00 14.55 14.55
CA GLU A 109 5.93 14.24 15.50
C GLU A 109 4.59 14.81 15.04
N ASN A 110 4.59 16.02 14.47
CA ASN A 110 3.39 16.64 13.92
C ASN A 110 2.86 15.84 12.73
N TRP A 111 3.74 15.45 11.80
CA TRP A 111 3.37 14.59 10.68
C TRP A 111 2.84 13.23 11.17
N LEU A 112 3.51 12.60 12.13
CA LEU A 112 3.10 11.31 12.67
C LEU A 112 1.71 11.38 13.32
N ALA A 113 1.42 12.47 14.04
CA ALA A 113 0.11 12.68 14.64
C ALA A 113 -0.99 12.82 13.57
N GLU A 114 -0.72 13.58 12.50
CA GLU A 114 -1.63 13.72 11.36
C GLU A 114 -1.84 12.39 10.63
N PHE A 115 -0.76 11.67 10.31
CA PHE A 115 -0.81 10.38 9.61
C PHE A 115 -1.59 9.33 10.42
N LYS A 116 -1.35 9.26 11.74
CA LYS A 116 -2.12 8.37 12.63
C LYS A 116 -3.60 8.77 12.70
N SER A 117 -3.93 10.06 12.62
CA SER A 117 -5.32 10.49 12.55
C SER A 117 -6.00 9.97 11.28
N ILE A 118 -5.31 10.07 10.14
CA ILE A 118 -5.77 9.55 8.84
C ILE A 118 -5.97 8.03 8.89
N ALA A 119 -5.02 7.29 9.46
CA ALA A 119 -5.12 5.84 9.64
C ALA A 119 -6.35 5.41 10.46
N LEU A 120 -6.87 6.29 11.33
CA LEU A 120 -8.04 6.01 12.16
C LEU A 120 -9.37 6.37 11.51
N THR A 121 -9.37 6.78 10.23
CA THR A 121 -10.57 6.96 9.41
C THR A 121 -11.50 5.74 9.53
N ARG A 122 -12.81 6.00 9.48
CA ARG A 122 -13.83 4.95 9.59
C ARG A 122 -13.97 4.24 8.25
N GLY A 123 -13.77 2.93 8.25
CA GLY A 123 -13.86 2.10 7.07
C GLY A 123 -12.64 1.20 6.92
N ILE A 124 -12.56 0.56 5.75
CA ILE A 124 -11.39 -0.19 5.29
C ILE A 124 -10.64 0.65 4.26
N GLY A 125 -9.32 0.57 4.26
CA GLY A 125 -8.53 1.40 3.36
C GLY A 125 -7.09 1.50 3.81
N TRP A 126 -6.43 2.58 3.40
CA TRP A 126 -5.02 2.82 3.63
C TRP A 126 -4.76 4.26 4.04
N ALA A 127 -3.86 4.44 5.01
CA ALA A 127 -3.16 5.71 5.16
C ALA A 127 -1.87 5.66 4.34
N MET A 128 -1.68 6.64 3.47
CA MET A 128 -0.59 6.66 2.50
C MET A 128 0.17 7.98 2.59
N LEU A 129 1.51 7.90 2.56
CA LEU A 129 2.40 9.02 2.34
C LEU A 129 2.92 8.90 0.91
N TYR A 130 2.67 9.92 0.10
CA TYR A 130 3.11 10.02 -1.27
C TYR A 130 4.16 11.12 -1.44
N TYR A 131 4.90 11.06 -2.54
CA TYR A 131 5.66 12.16 -3.09
C TYR A 131 5.08 12.54 -4.46
N ASP A 132 4.68 13.80 -4.64
CA ASP A 132 4.36 14.37 -5.95
C ASP A 132 5.61 15.04 -6.51
N ARG A 133 6.09 14.51 -7.65
CA ARG A 133 7.23 15.07 -8.38
C ARG A 133 6.92 16.41 -9.03
N THR A 134 5.65 16.71 -9.28
CA THR A 134 5.26 17.95 -9.97
C THR A 134 5.38 19.15 -9.05
N SER A 135 4.87 19.03 -7.82
CA SER A 135 5.00 20.07 -6.79
C SER A 135 6.19 19.87 -5.85
N GLU A 136 6.98 18.81 -6.05
CA GLU A 136 8.14 18.44 -5.24
C GLU A 136 7.83 18.32 -3.74
N GLN A 137 6.67 17.77 -3.38
CA GLN A 137 6.19 17.75 -1.99
C GLN A 137 5.66 16.37 -1.58
N LEU A 138 5.70 16.11 -0.28
CA LEU A 138 5.05 14.97 0.35
C LEU A 138 3.56 15.25 0.56
N LEU A 139 2.72 14.25 0.33
CA LEU A 139 1.26 14.34 0.47
C LEU A 139 0.73 13.16 1.29
N ASN A 140 -0.01 13.43 2.35
CA ASN A 140 -0.78 12.40 3.05
C ASN A 140 -2.13 12.17 2.33
N ALA A 141 -2.60 10.93 2.27
CA ALA A 141 -3.94 10.62 1.78
C ALA A 141 -4.56 9.41 2.48
N TRP A 142 -5.89 9.40 2.54
CA TRP A 142 -6.68 8.19 2.77
C TRP A 142 -7.06 7.59 1.42
N VAL A 143 -6.90 6.28 1.27
CA VAL A 143 -7.34 5.52 0.10
C VAL A 143 -8.37 4.49 0.54
N ASP A 144 -9.60 4.63 0.05
CA ASP A 144 -10.67 3.66 0.27
C ASP A 144 -10.45 2.40 -0.58
N GLU A 145 -10.79 1.26 0.03
CA GLU A 145 -10.52 -0.07 -0.52
C GLU A 145 -9.03 -0.24 -0.90
N GLN A 146 -8.72 -0.26 -2.19
CA GLN A 146 -7.35 -0.34 -2.70
C GLN A 146 -7.00 0.85 -3.61
N HIS A 147 -8.00 1.49 -4.21
CA HIS A 147 -7.83 2.32 -5.41
C HIS A 147 -8.60 3.65 -5.40
N LEU A 148 -9.59 3.81 -4.52
CA LEU A 148 -10.43 5.00 -4.47
C LEU A 148 -9.74 6.08 -3.63
N GLY A 149 -9.44 7.23 -4.22
CA GLY A 149 -8.67 8.29 -3.55
C GLY A 149 -7.15 8.21 -3.74
N GLN A 150 -6.65 7.26 -4.56
CA GLN A 150 -5.25 7.27 -5.01
C GLN A 150 -4.93 8.58 -5.74
N LEU A 151 -3.78 9.17 -5.43
CA LEU A 151 -3.33 10.41 -6.07
C LEU A 151 -2.60 10.08 -7.37
N GLN A 152 -3.08 10.62 -8.49
CA GLN A 152 -2.48 10.37 -9.80
C GLN A 152 -1.04 10.89 -9.86
N ALA A 153 -0.16 10.13 -10.52
CA ALA A 153 1.26 10.46 -10.73
C ALA A 153 2.11 10.60 -9.45
N CYS A 154 1.53 10.35 -8.28
CA CYS A 154 2.23 10.37 -7.00
C CYS A 154 2.92 9.03 -6.74
N THR A 155 4.13 9.08 -6.18
CA THR A 155 4.90 7.87 -5.83
C THR A 155 4.69 7.53 -4.34
N PRO A 156 4.23 6.32 -4.00
CA PRO A 156 4.04 5.94 -2.60
C PRO A 156 5.39 5.77 -1.87
N ILE A 157 5.50 6.39 -0.69
CA ILE A 157 6.69 6.36 0.17
C ILE A 157 6.48 5.40 1.34
N LEU A 158 5.31 5.51 1.99
CA LEU A 158 4.87 4.68 3.12
C LEU A 158 3.38 4.38 2.95
N GLY A 159 2.97 3.16 3.28
CA GLY A 159 1.57 2.75 3.26
C GLY A 159 1.24 1.89 4.45
N LEU A 160 0.16 2.23 5.14
CA LEU A 160 -0.39 1.53 6.30
C LEU A 160 -1.75 0.93 5.93
N ASP A 161 -1.83 -0.40 5.92
CA ASP A 161 -3.06 -1.15 5.64
C ASP A 161 -4.00 -1.03 6.84
N MET A 162 -5.20 -0.51 6.64
CA MET A 162 -6.26 -0.42 7.64
C MET A 162 -7.45 -1.32 7.30
N TRP A 163 -7.28 -2.28 6.40
CA TRP A 163 -8.19 -3.40 6.26
C TRP A 163 -8.10 -4.32 7.47
N GLU A 164 -9.25 -4.86 7.87
CA GLU A 164 -9.36 -5.74 9.03
C GLU A 164 -8.44 -6.97 8.94
N HIS A 165 -8.16 -7.50 7.74
CA HIS A 165 -7.25 -8.63 7.57
C HIS A 165 -5.81 -8.35 8.04
N SER A 166 -5.41 -7.08 8.13
CA SER A 166 -4.04 -6.70 8.51
C SER A 166 -3.82 -6.74 10.02
N PHE A 167 -4.89 -6.78 10.82
CA PHE A 167 -4.78 -6.67 12.27
C PHE A 167 -5.79 -7.47 13.09
N VAL A 168 -6.95 -7.89 12.55
CA VAL A 168 -8.06 -8.42 13.37
C VAL A 168 -7.74 -9.72 14.09
N PHE A 169 -6.80 -10.49 13.56
CA PHE A 169 -6.32 -11.71 14.22
C PHE A 169 -5.58 -11.40 15.54
N ASP A 170 -4.86 -10.27 15.62
CA ASP A 170 -4.09 -9.85 16.79
C ASP A 170 -4.83 -8.82 17.66
N TYR A 171 -5.66 -7.98 17.04
CA TYR A 171 -6.38 -6.88 17.66
C TYR A 171 -7.85 -6.89 17.26
N GLN A 172 -8.77 -6.91 18.22
CA GLN A 172 -10.19 -6.71 17.91
C GLN A 172 -10.40 -5.38 17.15
N PRO A 173 -11.50 -5.19 16.41
CA PRO A 173 -11.76 -3.93 15.66
C PRO A 173 -11.64 -2.65 16.50
N SER A 174 -11.94 -2.71 17.80
CA SER A 174 -11.75 -1.60 18.76
C SER A 174 -10.28 -1.30 19.08
N GLY A 175 -9.38 -2.26 18.86
CA GLY A 175 -7.94 -2.24 19.10
C GLY A 175 -7.11 -1.68 17.95
N LYS A 176 -7.71 -1.18 16.87
CA LYS A 176 -6.97 -0.65 15.70
C LYS A 176 -5.92 0.41 16.04
N LYS A 177 -6.11 1.19 17.13
CA LYS A 177 -5.11 2.15 17.60
C LYS A 177 -3.79 1.48 18.01
N GLN A 178 -3.88 0.34 18.69
CA GLN A 178 -2.68 -0.39 19.14
C GLN A 178 -1.95 -1.00 17.94
N TYR A 179 -2.69 -1.53 16.97
CA TYR A 179 -2.12 -1.97 15.69
C TYR A 179 -1.30 -0.87 15.00
N VAL A 180 -1.84 0.36 14.92
CA VAL A 180 -1.10 1.50 14.34
C VAL A 180 0.20 1.78 15.10
N GLU A 181 0.19 1.74 16.44
CA GLU A 181 1.42 1.92 17.23
C GLU A 181 2.44 0.82 16.96
N ASP A 182 2.01 -0.44 16.93
CA ASP A 182 2.89 -1.58 16.68
C ASP A 182 3.40 -1.59 15.24
N TYR A 183 2.60 -1.18 14.25
CA TYR A 183 3.06 -0.95 12.88
C TYR A 183 4.27 -0.01 12.85
N PHE A 184 4.16 1.17 13.47
CA PHE A 184 5.26 2.16 13.50
C PHE A 184 6.48 1.67 14.28
N ALA A 185 6.31 0.83 15.29
CA ALA A 185 7.41 0.25 16.06
C ALA A 185 8.24 -0.78 15.26
N ASN A 186 7.67 -1.32 14.17
CA ASN A 186 8.31 -2.35 13.35
C ASN A 186 8.91 -1.82 12.03
N LEU A 187 8.75 -0.53 11.72
CA LEU A 187 9.20 0.02 10.44
C LEU A 187 10.72 -0.02 10.27
N ASN A 188 11.13 -0.39 9.05
CA ASN A 188 12.45 -0.14 8.53
C ASN A 188 12.47 1.24 7.83
N TRP A 189 12.86 2.28 8.55
CA TRP A 189 12.96 3.64 8.03
C TRP A 189 14.05 3.81 6.97
N GLU A 190 15.08 2.96 6.89
CA GLU A 190 16.05 2.98 5.79
C GLU A 190 15.40 2.60 4.44
N VAL A 191 14.48 1.64 4.44
CA VAL A 191 13.72 1.27 3.24
C VAL A 191 12.80 2.42 2.81
N ILE A 192 12.15 3.07 3.78
CA ILE A 192 11.24 4.20 3.53
C ILE A 192 12.03 5.42 3.00
N GLU A 193 13.21 5.70 3.56
CA GLU A 193 14.14 6.71 3.06
C GLU A 193 14.59 6.40 1.62
N ASN A 194 14.83 5.12 1.30
CA ASN A 194 15.17 4.70 -0.06
C ASN A 194 13.99 4.82 -1.04
N ASN A 195 12.75 4.57 -0.60
CA ASN A 195 11.55 4.85 -1.41
C ASN A 195 11.48 6.34 -1.76
N PHE A 196 11.69 7.22 -0.78
CA PHE A 196 11.74 8.67 -0.98
C PHE A 196 12.88 9.08 -1.92
N SER A 197 14.09 8.57 -1.69
CA SER A 197 15.26 8.84 -2.52
C SER A 197 15.12 8.36 -3.97
N GLN A 198 14.32 7.33 -4.22
CA GLN A 198 13.98 6.91 -5.59
C GLN A 198 12.87 7.78 -6.19
N ALA A 199 11.91 8.21 -5.37
CA ALA A 199 10.82 9.07 -5.81
C ALA A 199 11.30 10.47 -6.23
N THR A 200 12.40 10.97 -5.67
CA THR A 200 12.98 12.30 -5.96
C THR A 200 13.99 12.30 -7.12
N LYS A 201 14.36 11.14 -7.67
CA LYS A 201 15.20 11.01 -8.88
C LYS A 201 14.38 11.13 -10.15
#